data_AF-A0A7X7SV79-F1
#
_entry.id   AF-A0A7X7SV79-F1
#
_cell.length_a   1.000
_cell.length_b   1.000
_cell.length_c   1.000
_cell.angle_alpha   90.00
_cell.angle_beta   90.00
_cell.angle_gamma   90.00
#
_symmetry.space_group_name_H-M   'P 1'
#
loop_
_entity.id
_entity.type
_entity.pdbx_description
1 polymer ?
#
loop_
_entity_poly.entity_id
_entity_poly.type
_entity_poly.pdbx_seq_one_letter_code
_entity_poly.pdbx_strand_id
1 'polypeptide(L)'
;MKHIYLTLLCCVLLAALPACGMREKNGSNGADSLEKILTSADTLKSECKEMFTIDMPTSAINPAAKLNIAQGGTVDGTYYYQAFIRKHVLSKEADNIVRIVKSELATGEIVLTSDNLKLNHANDITYNPKTNELIVVHNVPNTSRISIIDADTLTLKETKDIGVNIYCLDYNETYDEYVIGLSGGQSFQILNSDFTAKSSVFQPTDRTDGFVTQGCSSCGDYIYFVLYKDNVITVYDRGGNFITIIQLDVKSLEPENITVINDKIYVGCYSATYGAKLFEVTPVLEAE
;
A
#
# COMPACT_ATOMS: atom_id res chain seq x y z
N MET A 1 -44.88 -36.87 1.61
CA MET A 1 -43.72 -36.67 2.50
C MET A 1 -42.45 -36.82 1.68
N LYS A 2 -41.64 -35.74 1.63
CA LYS A 2 -40.17 -35.67 1.52
C LYS A 2 -39.47 -36.34 0.31
N HIS A 3 -38.55 -35.74 -0.43
CA HIS A 3 -38.03 -34.37 -0.58
C HIS A 3 -37.31 -34.35 -1.94
N ILE A 4 -37.52 -33.31 -2.75
CA ILE A 4 -36.74 -33.03 -3.96
C ILE A 4 -35.48 -32.30 -3.50
N TYR A 5 -34.30 -32.88 -3.74
CA TYR A 5 -33.03 -32.15 -3.61
C TYR A 5 -32.78 -31.40 -4.93
N LEU A 6 -33.07 -30.11 -4.90
CA LEU A 6 -32.61 -29.16 -5.92
C LEU A 6 -31.19 -28.73 -5.51
N THR A 7 -30.18 -29.33 -6.13
CA THR A 7 -28.79 -28.89 -5.98
C THR A 7 -28.64 -27.59 -6.77
N LEU A 8 -28.71 -26.46 -6.06
CA LEU A 8 -28.37 -25.16 -6.61
C LEU A 8 -26.85 -25.13 -6.81
N LEU A 9 -26.39 -25.37 -8.03
CA LEU A 9 -25.01 -25.13 -8.41
C LEU A 9 -24.84 -23.61 -8.48
N CYS A 10 -24.36 -23.01 -7.39
CA CYS A 10 -23.99 -21.61 -7.34
C CYS A 10 -22.74 -21.46 -8.21
N CYS A 11 -22.92 -21.08 -9.47
CA CYS A 11 -21.83 -20.56 -10.29
C CYS A 11 -21.36 -19.25 -9.65
N VAL A 12 -20.35 -19.34 -8.80
CA VAL A 12 -19.52 -18.19 -8.44
C VAL A 12 -18.82 -17.80 -9.74
N LEU A 13 -19.34 -16.78 -10.43
CA LEU A 13 -18.53 -16.05 -11.39
C LEU A 13 -17.35 -15.48 -10.58
N LEU A 14 -16.16 -16.04 -10.74
CA LEU A 14 -14.94 -15.24 -10.56
C LEU A 14 -15.01 -14.15 -11.62
N ALA A 15 -15.55 -12.99 -11.26
CA ALA A 15 -15.25 -11.78 -11.99
C ALA A 15 -13.77 -11.52 -11.75
N ALA A 16 -12.95 -11.72 -12.79
CA ALA A 16 -11.60 -11.17 -12.78
C ALA A 16 -11.74 -9.67 -12.51
N LEU A 17 -11.25 -9.21 -11.35
CA LEU A 17 -11.09 -7.79 -11.10
C LEU A 17 -10.22 -7.23 -12.23
N PRO A 18 -10.59 -6.11 -12.86
CA PRO A 18 -9.78 -5.55 -13.92
C PRO A 18 -8.41 -5.20 -13.33
N ALA A 19 -7.37 -5.49 -14.12
CA ALA A 19 -6.02 -5.08 -13.83
C ALA A 19 -5.97 -3.58 -13.53
N CYS A 20 -4.93 -3.14 -12.84
CA CYS A 20 -4.57 -1.72 -12.77
C CYS A 20 -4.28 -1.18 -14.18
N GLY A 21 -5.34 -0.88 -14.95
CA GLY A 21 -5.24 -0.57 -16.37
C GLY A 21 -6.49 -0.95 -17.18
N MET A 22 -7.26 0.09 -17.54
CA MET A 22 -8.14 0.20 -18.70
C MET A 22 -9.54 -0.42 -18.61
N ARG A 23 -10.51 0.44 -18.25
CA ARG A 23 -11.82 0.41 -18.92
C ARG A 23 -11.59 0.54 -20.43
N GLU A 24 -12.25 -0.32 -21.20
CA GLU A 24 -12.49 -0.03 -22.61
C GLU A 24 -13.09 1.38 -22.74
N LYS A 25 -12.64 2.13 -23.77
CA LYS A 25 -13.14 3.45 -24.15
C LYS A 25 -14.63 3.38 -24.51
N ASN A 26 -15.50 3.30 -23.51
CA ASN A 26 -16.92 3.53 -23.66
C ASN A 26 -17.30 4.65 -22.71
N GLY A 27 -17.61 5.80 -23.32
CA GLY A 27 -17.74 7.09 -22.66
C GLY A 27 -18.60 7.06 -21.40
N SER A 28 -18.04 7.60 -20.32
CA SER A 28 -18.82 8.10 -19.19
C SER A 28 -18.35 9.51 -18.87
N ASN A 29 -19.32 10.42 -18.87
CA ASN A 29 -19.24 11.86 -18.64
C ASN A 29 -18.35 12.28 -17.45
N GLY A 30 -17.47 13.26 -17.68
CA GLY A 30 -17.24 14.37 -16.74
C GLY A 30 -15.99 14.36 -15.84
N ALA A 31 -15.26 13.25 -15.70
CA ALA A 31 -14.00 13.22 -14.95
C ALA A 31 -12.83 12.94 -15.90
N ASP A 32 -11.78 13.75 -15.82
CA ASP A 32 -10.51 13.47 -16.50
C ASP A 32 -9.90 12.19 -15.89
N SER A 33 -9.31 11.33 -16.73
CA SER A 33 -8.60 10.13 -16.24
C SER A 33 -7.45 10.55 -15.31
N LEU A 34 -7.08 9.68 -14.37
CA LEU A 34 -5.97 9.95 -13.44
C LEU A 34 -4.69 10.33 -14.20
N GLU A 35 -4.39 9.63 -15.31
CA GLU A 35 -3.30 9.97 -16.21
C GLU A 35 -3.34 11.44 -16.69
N LYS A 36 -4.50 11.90 -17.18
CA LYS A 36 -4.64 13.24 -17.73
C LYS A 36 -4.41 14.33 -16.66
N ILE A 37 -4.91 14.12 -15.44
CA ILE A 37 -4.69 15.06 -14.33
C ILE A 37 -3.23 15.06 -13.87
N LEU A 38 -2.58 13.89 -13.79
CA LEU A 38 -1.18 13.78 -13.37
C LEU A 38 -0.21 14.56 -14.27
N THR A 39 -0.49 14.61 -15.57
CA THR A 39 0.33 15.35 -16.54
C THR A 39 -0.08 16.80 -16.74
N SER A 40 -1.06 17.31 -15.99
CA SER A 40 -1.63 18.65 -16.21
C SER A 40 -0.84 19.78 -15.55
N ALA A 41 -0.05 19.48 -14.51
CA ALA A 41 0.78 20.44 -13.80
C ALA A 41 1.91 19.74 -13.02
N ASP A 42 3.02 20.43 -12.83
CA ASP A 42 4.17 19.93 -12.04
C ASP A 42 3.86 19.84 -10.53
N THR A 43 2.77 20.48 -10.07
CA THR A 43 2.26 20.39 -8.70
C THR A 43 0.75 20.37 -8.72
N LEU A 44 0.15 19.46 -7.96
CA LEU A 44 -1.28 19.31 -7.75
C LEU A 44 -1.59 19.47 -6.26
N LYS A 45 -2.80 19.95 -5.95
CA LYS A 45 -3.40 19.78 -4.63
C LYS A 45 -4.14 18.46 -4.59
N SER A 46 -4.71 18.11 -3.44
CA SER A 46 -5.63 16.99 -3.35
C SER A 46 -6.85 17.31 -2.50
N GLU A 47 -7.95 16.67 -2.86
CA GLU A 47 -9.07 16.46 -1.95
C GLU A 47 -8.91 15.09 -1.29
N CYS A 48 -8.82 15.05 0.05
CA CYS A 48 -8.68 13.82 0.81
C CYS A 48 -9.99 13.48 1.53
N LYS A 49 -10.71 12.49 1.01
CA LYS A 49 -11.94 11.97 1.62
C LYS A 49 -11.59 10.86 2.61
N GLU A 50 -11.80 11.13 3.90
CA GLU A 50 -11.71 10.08 4.93
C GLU A 50 -12.77 9.00 4.64
N MET A 51 -12.34 7.76 4.47
CA MET A 51 -13.22 6.63 4.21
C MET A 51 -13.71 6.03 5.53
N PHE A 52 -12.76 5.59 6.36
CA PHE A 52 -13.02 5.01 7.67
C PHE A 52 -11.77 5.04 8.52
N THR A 53 -11.96 4.68 9.78
CA THR A 53 -10.92 4.58 10.81
C THR A 53 -10.85 3.13 11.29
N ILE A 54 -9.63 2.60 11.47
CA ILE A 54 -9.37 1.28 12.04
C ILE A 54 -8.78 1.45 13.43
N ASP A 55 -9.47 0.88 14.41
CA ASP A 55 -9.03 0.84 15.80
C ASP A 55 -7.76 -0.02 15.98
N MET A 56 -6.86 0.44 16.87
CA MET A 56 -5.65 -0.30 17.24
C MET A 56 -5.99 -1.71 17.78
N PRO A 57 -5.44 -2.79 17.18
CA PRO A 57 -5.63 -4.12 17.69
C PRO A 57 -4.80 -4.35 18.96
N THR A 58 -5.16 -5.40 19.70
CA THR A 58 -4.38 -5.91 20.83
C THR A 58 -3.57 -7.13 20.40
N SER A 59 -2.52 -7.47 21.17
CA SER A 59 -1.79 -8.73 20.98
C SER A 59 -2.72 -9.93 21.10
N ALA A 60 -2.54 -10.93 20.25
CA ALA A 60 -3.32 -12.17 20.28
C ALA A 60 -3.13 -12.97 21.59
N ILE A 61 -2.00 -12.78 22.26
CA ILE A 61 -1.63 -13.50 23.49
C ILE A 61 -1.92 -12.67 24.76
N ASN A 62 -1.89 -11.34 24.65
CA ASN A 62 -2.14 -10.43 25.77
C ASN A 62 -3.07 -9.29 25.34
N PRO A 63 -4.39 -9.38 25.60
CA PRO A 63 -5.34 -8.34 25.23
C PRO A 63 -5.10 -6.97 25.88
N ALA A 64 -4.34 -6.89 26.98
CA ALA A 64 -3.95 -5.59 27.55
C ALA A 64 -2.82 -4.90 26.77
N ALA A 65 -2.13 -5.64 25.90
CA ALA A 65 -1.03 -5.13 25.10
C ALA A 65 -1.53 -4.59 23.74
N LYS A 66 -1.81 -3.29 23.67
CA LYS A 66 -2.14 -2.60 22.41
C LYS A 66 -0.94 -2.56 21.45
N LEU A 67 -1.22 -2.67 20.16
CA LEU A 67 -0.29 -2.37 19.06
C LEU A 67 -0.69 -0.99 18.53
N ASN A 68 0.09 0.02 18.92
CA ASN A 68 -0.37 1.40 18.95
C ASN A 68 0.21 2.28 17.84
N ILE A 69 0.86 1.69 16.85
CA ILE A 69 1.48 2.41 15.73
C ILE A 69 1.06 1.69 14.45
N ALA A 70 0.39 2.41 13.55
CA ALA A 70 0.10 1.92 12.21
C ALA A 70 1.34 2.09 11.33
N GLN A 71 1.55 1.18 10.39
CA GLN A 71 2.69 1.17 9.46
C GLN A 71 2.20 0.81 8.04
N GLY A 72 2.90 -0.08 7.34
CA GLY A 72 2.56 -0.52 6.00
C GLY A 72 1.11 -0.99 5.86
N GLY A 73 0.55 -0.80 4.68
CA GLY A 73 -0.82 -1.16 4.35
C GLY A 73 -1.06 -1.13 2.85
N THR A 74 -2.14 -1.77 2.41
CA THR A 74 -2.49 -1.86 1.00
C THR A 74 -3.98 -2.13 0.80
N VAL A 75 -4.49 -1.92 -0.42
CA VAL A 75 -5.81 -2.40 -0.82
C VAL A 75 -5.70 -3.42 -1.95
N ASP A 76 -6.59 -4.43 -1.95
CA ASP A 76 -6.72 -5.37 -3.08
C ASP A 76 -7.92 -5.06 -4.01
N GLY A 77 -8.58 -3.91 -3.77
CA GLY A 77 -9.82 -3.51 -4.43
C GLY A 77 -11.10 -3.96 -3.73
N THR A 78 -11.03 -4.91 -2.80
CA THR A 78 -12.13 -5.38 -1.95
C THR A 78 -11.86 -5.11 -0.47
N TYR A 79 -10.63 -5.35 -0.03
CA TYR A 79 -10.17 -5.24 1.34
C TYR A 79 -9.05 -4.22 1.46
N TYR A 80 -8.98 -3.59 2.63
CA TYR A 80 -7.84 -2.84 3.11
C TYR A 80 -7.10 -3.67 4.16
N TYR A 81 -5.78 -3.71 4.05
CA TYR A 81 -4.86 -4.39 4.95
C TYR A 81 -3.99 -3.36 5.63
N GLN A 82 -3.90 -3.41 6.96
CA GLN A 82 -3.09 -2.48 7.74
C GLN A 82 -2.26 -3.24 8.77
N ALA A 83 -0.93 -3.06 8.74
CA ALA A 83 -0.06 -3.50 9.83
C ALA A 83 -0.14 -2.52 11.01
N PHE A 84 -0.25 -3.07 12.20
CA PHE A 84 -0.03 -2.39 13.46
C PHE A 84 1.14 -3.02 14.19
N ILE A 85 1.99 -2.20 14.80
CA ILE A 85 3.16 -2.65 15.54
C ILE A 85 3.08 -2.26 17.02
N ARG A 86 3.68 -3.09 17.86
CA ARG A 86 4.13 -2.73 19.20
C ARG A 86 5.65 -2.81 19.22
N LYS A 87 6.28 -1.65 19.36
CA LYS A 87 7.74 -1.55 19.35
C LYS A 87 8.37 -2.29 20.53
N HIS A 88 9.37 -3.11 20.24
CA HIS A 88 10.25 -3.72 21.24
C HIS A 88 11.58 -2.95 21.27
N VAL A 89 11.71 -2.07 22.27
CA VAL A 89 12.82 -1.10 22.37
C VAL A 89 14.18 -1.80 22.52
N LEU A 90 14.26 -2.83 23.37
CA LEU A 90 15.54 -3.50 23.69
C LEU A 90 16.17 -4.18 22.48
N SER A 91 15.34 -4.70 21.58
CA SER A 91 15.80 -5.36 20.36
C SER A 91 15.95 -4.42 19.18
N LYS A 92 15.81 -3.09 19.38
CA LYS A 92 15.76 -2.10 18.29
C LYS A 92 14.81 -2.53 17.18
N GLU A 93 13.59 -2.89 17.57
CA GLU A 93 12.52 -3.34 16.66
C GLU A 93 12.65 -4.76 16.06
N ALA A 94 13.75 -5.49 16.35
CA ALA A 94 13.90 -6.87 15.88
C ALA A 94 12.77 -7.82 16.34
N ASP A 95 12.23 -7.61 17.54
CA ASP A 95 11.21 -8.46 18.16
C ASP A 95 9.83 -7.81 18.27
N ASN A 96 9.57 -6.77 17.46
CA ASN A 96 8.26 -6.15 17.37
C ASN A 96 7.15 -7.21 17.26
N ILE A 97 6.04 -6.94 17.93
CA ILE A 97 4.81 -7.70 17.71
C ILE A 97 4.05 -6.93 16.64
N VAL A 98 3.73 -7.62 15.54
CA VAL A 98 2.95 -7.05 14.44
C VAL A 98 1.64 -7.82 14.30
N ARG A 99 0.54 -7.12 14.00
CA ARG A 99 -0.70 -7.75 13.53
C ARG A 99 -1.20 -7.01 12.30
N ILE A 100 -1.72 -7.76 11.34
CA ILE A 100 -2.39 -7.21 10.16
C ILE A 100 -3.89 -7.27 10.39
N VAL A 101 -4.57 -6.15 10.22
CA VAL A 101 -6.03 -6.04 10.23
C VAL A 101 -6.50 -5.99 8.79
N LYS A 102 -7.41 -6.89 8.42
CA LYS A 102 -8.12 -6.91 7.13
C LYS A 102 -9.53 -6.37 7.35
N SER A 103 -9.86 -5.30 6.63
CA SER A 103 -11.17 -4.66 6.67
C SER A 103 -11.79 -4.58 5.28
N GLU A 104 -13.10 -4.68 5.17
CA GLU A 104 -13.83 -4.44 3.93
C GLU A 104 -13.62 -2.98 3.48
N LEU A 105 -13.13 -2.75 2.26
CA LEU A 105 -12.81 -1.42 1.75
C LEU A 105 -14.06 -0.53 1.63
N ALA A 106 -15.21 -1.12 1.35
CA ALA A 106 -16.46 -0.37 1.18
C ALA A 106 -17.02 0.18 2.50
N THR A 107 -16.79 -0.51 3.63
CA THR A 107 -17.48 -0.21 4.90
C THR A 107 -16.53 0.05 6.06
N GLY A 108 -15.27 -0.38 5.97
CA GLY A 108 -14.32 -0.40 7.07
C GLY A 108 -14.52 -1.54 8.07
N GLU A 109 -15.50 -2.43 7.85
CA GLU A 109 -15.78 -3.56 8.75
C GLU A 109 -14.58 -4.50 8.82
N ILE A 110 -14.11 -4.79 10.04
CA ILE A 110 -13.00 -5.72 10.25
C ILE A 110 -13.48 -7.14 9.97
N VAL A 111 -12.86 -7.77 8.98
CA VAL A 111 -13.15 -9.16 8.56
C VAL A 111 -12.23 -10.14 9.26
N LEU A 112 -10.96 -9.77 9.43
CA LEU A 112 -9.96 -10.65 10.03
C LEU A 112 -8.85 -9.83 10.69
N THR A 113 -8.25 -10.38 11.74
CA THR A 113 -6.98 -9.89 12.25
C THR A 113 -6.03 -11.06 12.45
N SER A 114 -4.83 -10.96 11.91
CA SER A 114 -3.80 -12.02 11.95
C SER A 114 -3.44 -12.41 13.39
N ASP A 115 -2.77 -13.54 13.59
CA ASP A 115 -2.02 -13.77 14.82
C ASP A 115 -0.86 -12.76 14.98
N ASN A 116 -0.12 -12.86 16.09
CA ASN A 116 1.11 -12.10 16.27
C ASN A 116 2.18 -12.55 15.25
N LEU A 117 2.62 -11.63 14.41
CA LEU A 117 3.65 -11.84 13.38
C LEU A 117 4.97 -11.17 13.77
N LYS A 118 6.07 -11.71 13.25
CA LYS A 118 7.44 -11.22 13.47
C LYS A 118 7.96 -10.51 12.21
N LEU A 119 7.46 -9.30 11.99
CA LEU A 119 7.67 -8.53 10.75
C LEU A 119 8.52 -7.27 10.93
N ASN A 120 9.23 -7.14 12.06
CA ASN A 120 10.03 -5.96 12.40
C ASN A 120 9.21 -4.66 12.34
N HIS A 121 9.61 -3.71 11.49
CA HIS A 121 8.92 -2.44 11.34
C HIS A 121 7.63 -2.59 10.54
N ALA A 122 7.53 -3.61 9.67
CA ALA A 122 6.43 -3.79 8.73
C ALA A 122 6.15 -2.50 7.93
N ASN A 123 7.22 -1.92 7.39
CA ASN A 123 7.24 -0.58 6.83
C ASN A 123 6.25 -0.40 5.69
N ASP A 124 6.08 -1.43 4.86
CA ASP A 124 5.15 -1.38 3.74
C ASP A 124 4.51 -2.74 3.50
N ILE A 125 3.32 -2.74 2.91
CA ILE A 125 2.61 -3.94 2.46
C ILE A 125 2.24 -3.76 1.00
N THR A 126 2.48 -4.78 0.21
CA THR A 126 2.04 -4.88 -1.19
C THR A 126 1.05 -6.02 -1.33
N TYR A 127 0.02 -5.86 -2.14
CA TYR A 127 -0.78 -6.99 -2.61
C TYR A 127 -0.32 -7.47 -3.98
N ASN A 128 -0.11 -8.78 -4.14
CA ASN A 128 0.09 -9.41 -5.43
C ASN A 128 -1.13 -10.27 -5.79
N PRO A 129 -1.98 -9.85 -6.75
CA PRO A 129 -3.18 -10.60 -7.14
C PRO A 129 -2.87 -11.91 -7.87
N LYS A 130 -1.68 -12.04 -8.48
CA LYS A 130 -1.31 -13.23 -9.25
C LYS A 130 -1.16 -14.46 -8.35
N THR A 131 -0.74 -14.23 -7.10
CA THR A 131 -0.53 -15.28 -6.11
C THR A 131 -1.49 -15.19 -4.92
N ASN A 132 -2.32 -14.14 -4.85
CA ASN A 132 -3.16 -13.80 -3.71
C ASN A 132 -2.36 -13.68 -2.40
N GLU A 133 -1.26 -12.93 -2.47
CA GLU A 133 -0.31 -12.78 -1.38
C GLU A 133 -0.13 -11.33 -0.99
N LEU A 134 0.06 -11.10 0.32
CA LEU A 134 0.60 -9.86 0.84
C LEU A 134 2.11 -10.01 1.00
N ILE A 135 2.87 -9.03 0.53
CA ILE A 135 4.32 -8.97 0.70
C ILE A 135 4.61 -7.84 1.67
N VAL A 136 5.22 -8.15 2.81
CA VAL A 136 5.51 -7.18 3.87
C VAL A 136 7.00 -6.87 3.88
N VAL A 137 7.35 -5.60 3.78
CA VAL A 137 8.72 -5.11 3.92
C VAL A 137 9.06 -4.96 5.41
N HIS A 138 10.12 -5.62 5.86
CA HIS A 138 10.49 -5.59 7.29
C HIS A 138 11.14 -4.27 7.71
N ASN A 139 11.96 -3.69 6.83
CA ASN A 139 12.85 -2.57 7.10
C ASN A 139 13.72 -2.82 8.36
N VAL A 140 14.13 -1.79 9.11
CA VAL A 140 15.06 -1.92 10.23
C VAL A 140 14.58 -2.94 11.28
N PRO A 141 15.46 -3.84 11.77
CA PRO A 141 16.90 -3.94 11.44
C PRO A 141 17.23 -4.79 10.19
N ASN A 142 16.24 -5.41 9.55
CA ASN A 142 16.41 -6.34 8.42
C ASN A 142 15.96 -5.70 7.09
N THR A 143 16.72 -4.73 6.61
CA THR A 143 16.35 -3.85 5.49
C THR A 143 16.19 -4.54 4.13
N SER A 144 16.69 -5.76 3.96
CA SER A 144 16.51 -6.53 2.71
C SER A 144 15.49 -7.67 2.83
N ARG A 145 14.79 -7.74 3.97
CA ARG A 145 13.89 -8.84 4.29
C ARG A 145 12.46 -8.51 3.92
N ILE A 146 11.81 -9.50 3.31
CA ILE A 146 10.36 -9.52 3.09
C ILE A 146 9.74 -10.76 3.72
N SER A 147 8.46 -10.67 4.04
CA SER A 147 7.63 -11.83 4.35
C SER A 147 6.45 -11.91 3.40
N ILE A 148 6.12 -13.12 2.98
CA ILE A 148 4.97 -13.44 2.15
C ILE A 148 3.90 -14.01 3.04
N ILE A 149 2.71 -13.43 2.97
CA ILE A 149 1.56 -13.75 3.79
C ILE A 149 0.39 -14.10 2.88
N ASP A 150 -0.34 -15.14 3.22
CA ASP A 150 -1.57 -15.51 2.53
C ASP A 150 -2.66 -14.46 2.77
N ALA A 151 -3.23 -13.85 1.72
CA ALA A 151 -4.14 -12.71 1.87
C ALA A 151 -5.53 -13.11 2.44
N ASP A 152 -5.93 -14.37 2.28
CA ASP A 152 -7.21 -14.88 2.78
C ASP A 152 -7.16 -15.16 4.28
N THR A 153 -6.04 -15.74 4.73
CA THR A 153 -5.88 -16.25 6.11
C THR A 153 -5.01 -15.36 6.98
N LEU A 154 -4.27 -14.42 6.41
CA LEU A 154 -3.24 -13.60 7.05
C LEU A 154 -2.15 -14.43 7.75
N THR A 155 -1.87 -15.63 7.23
CA THR A 155 -0.84 -16.53 7.77
C THR A 155 0.48 -16.38 7.03
N LEU A 156 1.59 -16.43 7.77
CA LEU A 156 2.94 -16.34 7.19
C LEU A 156 3.23 -17.60 6.36
N LYS A 157 3.60 -17.41 5.08
CA LYS A 157 4.01 -18.48 4.17
C LYS A 157 5.52 -18.62 4.09
N GLU A 158 6.21 -17.50 3.90
CA GLU A 158 7.67 -17.46 3.68
C GLU A 158 8.25 -16.17 4.26
N THR A 159 9.50 -16.22 4.72
CA THR A 159 10.32 -15.04 4.97
C THR A 159 11.64 -15.23 4.23
N LYS A 160 12.07 -14.22 3.46
CA LYS A 160 13.32 -14.29 2.69
C LYS A 160 13.98 -12.91 2.56
N ASP A 161 15.28 -12.94 2.30
CA ASP A 161 16.05 -11.75 1.97
C ASP A 161 16.17 -11.65 0.44
N ILE A 162 15.87 -10.48 -0.12
CA ILE A 162 15.88 -10.24 -1.58
C ILE A 162 17.20 -9.62 -2.09
N GLY A 163 18.20 -9.47 -1.22
CA GLY A 163 19.54 -9.03 -1.59
C GLY A 163 19.70 -7.52 -1.84
N VAL A 164 18.63 -6.73 -1.69
CA VAL A 164 18.63 -5.26 -1.82
C VAL A 164 17.92 -4.64 -0.62
N ASN A 165 18.47 -3.56 -0.08
CA ASN A 165 17.87 -2.85 1.05
C ASN A 165 16.75 -1.93 0.57
N ILE A 166 15.55 -2.10 1.14
CA ILE A 166 14.33 -1.42 0.74
C ILE A 166 13.53 -0.87 1.94
N TYR A 167 12.74 0.19 1.72
CA TYR A 167 11.71 0.64 2.66
C TYR A 167 10.31 0.25 2.19
N CYS A 168 10.08 0.28 0.88
CA CYS A 168 8.78 0.04 0.28
C CYS A 168 8.90 -0.78 -1.00
N LEU A 169 7.79 -1.42 -1.38
CA LEU A 169 7.68 -2.24 -2.58
C LEU A 169 6.24 -2.15 -3.09
N ASP A 170 6.04 -2.25 -4.40
CA ASP A 170 4.71 -2.51 -4.98
C ASP A 170 4.78 -3.42 -6.20
N TYR A 171 3.71 -4.16 -6.48
CA TYR A 171 3.61 -5.05 -7.63
C TYR A 171 2.89 -4.34 -8.77
N ASN A 172 3.55 -4.26 -9.92
CA ASN A 172 2.94 -3.73 -11.12
C ASN A 172 2.35 -4.88 -11.97
N GLU A 173 1.04 -5.06 -11.89
CA GLU A 173 0.32 -6.10 -12.63
C GLU A 173 0.46 -5.99 -14.15
N THR A 174 0.55 -4.76 -14.69
CA THR A 174 0.66 -4.53 -16.15
C THR A 174 1.93 -5.16 -16.70
N TYR A 175 3.00 -5.18 -15.90
CA TYR A 175 4.34 -5.53 -16.35
C TYR A 175 4.93 -6.77 -15.66
N ASP A 176 4.18 -7.40 -14.75
CA ASP A 176 4.60 -8.56 -13.93
C ASP A 176 5.98 -8.35 -13.29
N GLU A 177 6.09 -7.24 -12.54
CA GLU A 177 7.34 -6.77 -11.97
C GLU A 177 7.09 -6.06 -10.64
N TYR A 178 8.16 -5.76 -9.91
CA TYR A 178 8.09 -4.98 -8.68
C TYR A 178 8.80 -3.65 -8.82
N VAL A 179 8.22 -2.61 -8.23
CA VAL A 179 8.92 -1.35 -7.97
C VAL A 179 9.36 -1.36 -6.50
N ILE A 180 10.59 -0.94 -6.23
CA ILE A 180 11.12 -0.86 -4.86
C ILE A 180 11.67 0.54 -4.56
N GLY A 181 11.40 1.04 -3.36
CA GLY A 181 12.10 2.20 -2.81
C GLY A 181 13.31 1.77 -1.99
N LEU A 182 14.49 2.27 -2.34
CA LEU A 182 15.76 1.87 -1.75
C LEU A 182 15.98 2.49 -0.37
N SER A 183 16.66 1.74 0.50
CA SER A 183 16.96 2.23 1.84
C SER A 183 17.90 3.43 1.90
N GLY A 184 17.49 4.44 2.68
CA GLY A 184 18.27 5.65 2.95
C GLY A 184 17.90 6.85 2.08
N GLY A 185 16.81 6.79 1.31
CA GLY A 185 16.35 7.92 0.51
C GLY A 185 15.06 7.65 -0.27
N GLN A 186 14.94 8.33 -1.41
CA GLN A 186 13.80 8.26 -2.33
C GLN A 186 14.18 7.66 -3.69
N SER A 187 15.41 7.14 -3.83
CA SER A 187 15.83 6.41 -5.03
C SER A 187 15.05 5.10 -5.15
N PHE A 188 14.81 4.65 -6.38
CA PHE A 188 14.03 3.46 -6.63
C PHE A 188 14.57 2.63 -7.78
N GLN A 189 14.10 1.40 -7.86
CA GLN A 189 14.51 0.44 -8.89
C GLN A 189 13.32 -0.44 -9.26
N ILE A 190 13.35 -0.97 -10.47
CA ILE A 190 12.41 -1.97 -10.96
C ILE A 190 13.09 -3.34 -10.93
N LEU A 191 12.41 -4.32 -10.35
CA LEU A 191 12.82 -5.71 -10.26
C LEU A 191 11.87 -6.58 -11.10
N ASN A 192 12.37 -7.69 -11.63
CA ASN A 192 11.50 -8.75 -12.18
C ASN A 192 10.65 -9.38 -11.05
N SER A 193 9.63 -10.15 -11.41
CA SER A 193 8.77 -10.85 -10.45
C SER A 193 9.49 -11.89 -9.58
N ASP A 194 10.73 -12.24 -9.90
CA ASP A 194 11.63 -13.08 -9.08
C ASP A 194 12.58 -12.26 -8.18
N PHE A 195 12.35 -10.95 -8.07
CA PHE A 195 13.15 -9.97 -7.31
C PHE A 195 14.56 -9.71 -7.86
N THR A 196 14.89 -10.16 -9.07
CA THR A 196 16.16 -9.77 -9.72
C THR A 196 16.07 -8.37 -10.33
N ALA A 197 17.17 -7.62 -10.33
CA ALA A 197 17.19 -6.27 -10.90
C ALA A 197 16.84 -6.26 -12.40
N LYS A 198 15.88 -5.41 -12.78
CA LYS A 198 15.44 -5.18 -14.17
C LYS A 198 15.92 -3.84 -14.72
N SER A 199 15.96 -2.80 -13.87
CA SER A 199 16.44 -1.46 -14.24
C SER A 199 17.72 -1.08 -13.49
N SER A 200 18.38 -0.01 -13.94
CA SER A 200 19.28 0.78 -13.09
C SER A 200 18.51 1.48 -11.97
N VAL A 201 19.23 2.01 -10.99
CA VAL A 201 18.64 2.86 -9.93
C VAL A 201 18.26 4.22 -10.51
N PHE A 202 17.00 4.61 -10.31
CA PHE A 202 16.49 5.94 -10.61
C PHE A 202 16.72 6.87 -9.42
N GLN A 203 17.07 8.12 -9.71
CA GLN A 203 17.28 9.15 -8.70
C GLN A 203 16.00 9.95 -8.47
N PRO A 204 15.70 10.35 -7.22
CA PRO A 204 14.52 11.14 -6.94
C PRO A 204 14.67 12.57 -7.49
N THR A 205 13.56 13.31 -7.45
CA THR A 205 13.60 14.75 -7.73
C THR A 205 14.23 15.47 -6.55
N ASP A 206 14.89 16.59 -6.79
CA ASP A 206 15.42 17.48 -5.75
C ASP A 206 14.31 18.27 -5.02
N ARG A 207 13.10 18.33 -5.61
CA ARG A 207 11.95 19.06 -5.07
C ARG A 207 11.42 18.52 -3.74
N THR A 208 11.75 17.27 -3.40
CA THR A 208 11.36 16.60 -2.16
C THR A 208 12.57 16.21 -1.33
N ASP A 209 13.71 16.89 -1.52
CA ASP A 209 14.91 16.64 -0.74
C ASP A 209 14.64 16.78 0.77
N GLY A 210 15.18 15.85 1.54
CA GLY A 210 14.94 15.74 2.97
C GLY A 210 13.58 15.15 3.37
N PHE A 211 12.63 14.90 2.46
CA PHE A 211 11.37 14.20 2.81
C PHE A 211 11.61 12.70 3.06
N VAL A 212 10.73 12.08 3.83
CA VAL A 212 10.88 10.69 4.28
C VAL A 212 9.90 9.79 3.54
N THR A 213 10.40 8.78 2.85
CA THR A 213 9.56 7.78 2.15
C THR A 213 8.84 6.89 3.15
N GLN A 214 7.52 6.78 3.01
CA GLN A 214 6.68 5.96 3.89
C GLN A 214 6.18 4.70 3.16
N GLY A 215 5.79 4.83 1.89
CA GLY A 215 5.34 3.71 1.06
C GLY A 215 5.47 4.01 -0.43
N CYS A 216 5.27 3.02 -1.29
CA CYS A 216 5.18 3.22 -2.73
C CYS A 216 4.02 2.46 -3.36
N SER A 217 3.61 2.91 -4.54
CA SER A 217 2.70 2.17 -5.39
C SER A 217 3.09 2.33 -6.87
N SER A 218 2.60 1.45 -7.73
CA SER A 218 2.82 1.47 -9.17
C SER A 218 1.57 0.96 -9.88
N CYS A 219 1.07 1.74 -10.83
CA CYS A 219 -0.10 1.37 -11.62
C CYS A 219 0.08 1.84 -13.05
N GLY A 220 -0.07 0.92 -14.01
CA GLY A 220 0.24 1.17 -15.40
C GLY A 220 1.66 1.73 -15.56
N ASP A 221 1.77 2.91 -16.17
CA ASP A 221 3.05 3.54 -16.49
C ASP A 221 3.60 4.46 -15.39
N TYR A 222 2.91 4.57 -14.26
CA TYR A 222 3.24 5.50 -13.20
C TYR A 222 3.69 4.81 -11.92
N ILE A 223 4.61 5.48 -11.24
CA ILE A 223 5.19 5.09 -9.96
C ILE A 223 4.94 6.23 -8.97
N TYR A 224 4.48 5.88 -7.78
CA TYR A 224 4.04 6.79 -6.73
C TYR A 224 4.83 6.52 -5.46
N PHE A 225 5.33 7.57 -4.82
CA PHE A 225 5.88 7.48 -3.46
C PHE A 225 5.14 8.44 -2.55
N VAL A 226 4.61 7.93 -1.44
CA VAL A 226 4.05 8.79 -0.39
C VAL A 226 5.15 9.15 0.60
N LEU A 227 5.28 10.45 0.85
CA LEU A 227 6.38 11.03 1.61
C LEU A 227 5.84 11.83 2.81
N TYR A 228 6.47 11.68 3.97
CA TYR A 228 6.24 12.44 5.19
C TYR A 228 7.15 13.69 5.29
N LYS A 229 6.79 14.59 6.21
CA LYS A 229 7.22 15.99 6.45
C LYS A 229 6.27 17.01 5.83
N ASP A 230 6.22 17.09 4.51
CA ASP A 230 5.28 17.96 3.81
C ASP A 230 4.06 17.21 3.28
N ASN A 231 3.96 15.90 3.58
CA ASN A 231 2.85 15.02 3.22
C ASN A 231 2.50 15.15 1.73
N VAL A 232 3.31 14.53 0.88
CA VAL A 232 3.15 14.60 -0.57
C VAL A 232 3.20 13.22 -1.20
N ILE A 233 2.68 13.12 -2.43
CA ILE A 233 2.95 12.00 -3.32
C ILE A 233 3.82 12.51 -4.46
N THR A 234 5.00 11.93 -4.64
CA THR A 234 5.79 12.14 -5.87
C THR A 234 5.40 11.10 -6.91
N VAL A 235 5.28 11.54 -8.16
CA VAL A 235 4.90 10.70 -9.29
C VAL A 235 6.00 10.70 -10.33
N TYR A 236 6.37 9.50 -10.78
CA TYR A 236 7.34 9.27 -11.84
C TYR A 236 6.71 8.44 -12.95
N ASP A 237 7.25 8.57 -14.16
CA ASP A 237 7.03 7.55 -15.18
C ASP A 237 7.95 6.34 -14.98
N ARG A 238 7.70 5.31 -15.78
CA ARG A 238 8.52 4.09 -15.91
C ARG A 238 9.99 4.30 -16.23
N GLY A 239 10.33 5.41 -16.89
CA GLY A 239 11.70 5.81 -17.21
C GLY A 239 12.42 6.50 -16.06
N GLY A 240 11.73 6.70 -14.93
CA GLY A 240 12.22 7.42 -13.77
C GLY A 240 12.17 8.94 -13.92
N ASN A 241 11.47 9.45 -14.94
CA ASN A 241 11.29 10.89 -15.10
C ASN A 241 10.23 11.37 -14.11
N PHE A 242 10.52 12.48 -13.44
CA PHE A 242 9.56 13.15 -12.59
C PHE A 242 8.36 13.67 -13.41
N ILE A 243 7.14 13.44 -12.90
CA ILE A 243 5.89 13.87 -13.53
C ILE A 243 5.24 15.00 -12.73
N THR A 244 4.93 14.76 -11.46
CA THR A 244 4.25 15.76 -10.62
C THR A 244 4.44 15.48 -9.12
N ILE A 245 4.07 16.46 -8.29
CA ILE A 245 3.90 16.32 -6.84
C ILE A 245 2.43 16.56 -6.50
N ILE A 246 1.79 15.66 -5.78
CA ILE A 246 0.44 15.85 -5.22
C ILE A 246 0.58 16.21 -3.74
N GLN A 247 0.15 17.41 -3.34
CA GLN A 247 0.12 17.84 -1.93
C GLN A 247 -1.08 17.22 -1.21
N LEU A 248 -0.84 16.50 -0.11
CA LEU A 248 -1.89 15.80 0.64
C LEU A 248 -2.54 16.67 1.71
N ASP A 249 -3.87 16.80 1.64
CA ASP A 249 -4.67 17.41 2.71
C ASP A 249 -5.17 16.38 3.74
N VAL A 250 -4.23 15.65 4.35
CA VAL A 250 -4.52 14.60 5.36
C VAL A 250 -4.56 15.14 6.79
N LYS A 251 -4.93 16.41 6.99
CA LYS A 251 -5.13 17.05 8.31
C LYS A 251 -3.97 16.85 9.29
N SER A 252 -2.74 17.00 8.80
CA SER A 252 -1.49 16.84 9.57
C SER A 252 -1.25 15.44 10.14
N LEU A 253 -1.95 14.41 9.65
CA LEU A 253 -1.61 13.02 9.97
C LEU A 253 -0.37 12.58 9.19
N GLU A 254 0.39 11.65 9.77
CA GLU A 254 1.53 11.03 9.11
C GLU A 254 1.01 9.94 8.15
N PRO A 255 1.27 10.03 6.84
CA PRO A 255 1.00 8.93 5.92
C PRO A 255 1.97 7.79 6.21
N GLU A 256 1.49 6.55 6.10
CA GLU A 256 2.25 5.33 6.39
C GLU A 256 2.27 4.37 5.20
N ASN A 257 1.34 4.51 4.26
CA ASN A 257 1.26 3.67 3.06
C ASN A 257 0.42 4.32 1.96
N ILE A 258 0.57 3.81 0.74
CA ILE A 258 -0.18 4.24 -0.44
C ILE A 258 -0.52 3.01 -1.30
N THR A 259 -1.67 3.06 -1.97
CA THR A 259 -1.98 2.12 -3.06
C THR A 259 -2.75 2.84 -4.14
N VAL A 260 -2.36 2.63 -5.40
CA VAL A 260 -3.08 3.11 -6.57
C VAL A 260 -3.69 1.92 -7.29
N ILE A 261 -5.01 1.87 -7.37
CA ILE A 261 -5.75 0.81 -8.06
C ILE A 261 -7.01 1.37 -8.70
N ASN A 262 -7.31 0.94 -9.94
CA ASN A 262 -8.53 1.35 -10.65
C ASN A 262 -8.72 2.88 -10.71
N ASP A 263 -7.67 3.63 -11.07
CA ASP A 263 -7.63 5.11 -11.13
C ASP A 263 -7.91 5.82 -9.80
N LYS A 264 -7.83 5.10 -8.67
CA LYS A 264 -8.01 5.65 -7.32
C LYS A 264 -6.72 5.57 -6.55
N ILE A 265 -6.45 6.61 -5.78
CA ILE A 265 -5.33 6.69 -4.85
C ILE A 265 -5.89 6.52 -3.44
N TYR A 266 -5.37 5.55 -2.70
CA TYR A 266 -5.66 5.34 -1.30
C TYR A 266 -4.40 5.60 -0.46
N VAL A 267 -4.55 6.34 0.63
CA VAL A 267 -3.46 6.63 1.57
C VAL A 267 -3.90 6.27 2.98
N GLY A 268 -3.16 5.36 3.60
CA GLY A 268 -3.28 5.05 5.02
C GLY A 268 -2.45 6.02 5.86
N CYS A 269 -3.05 6.62 6.88
CA CYS A 269 -2.38 7.52 7.80
C CYS A 269 -2.43 7.00 9.24
N TYR A 270 -1.33 7.13 9.96
CA TYR A 270 -1.28 6.87 11.39
C TYR A 270 -2.03 7.97 12.17
N SER A 271 -2.84 7.53 13.13
CA SER A 271 -3.49 8.41 14.10
C SER A 271 -3.23 7.89 15.51
N ALA A 272 -2.54 8.67 16.34
CA ALA A 272 -2.32 8.31 17.75
C ALA A 272 -3.62 8.11 18.55
N THR A 273 -4.72 8.73 18.10
CA THR A 273 -6.04 8.61 18.75
C THR A 273 -6.75 7.31 18.37
N TYR A 274 -6.69 6.94 17.10
CA TYR A 274 -7.55 5.88 16.57
C TYR A 274 -6.81 4.65 16.03
N GLY A 275 -5.52 4.75 15.71
CA GLY A 275 -4.76 3.68 15.06
C GLY A 275 -4.43 4.07 13.63
N ALA A 276 -5.33 3.77 12.68
CA ALA A 276 -5.16 4.11 11.27
C ALA A 276 -6.40 4.79 10.69
N LYS A 277 -6.21 5.67 9.72
CA LYS A 277 -7.27 6.27 8.89
C LYS A 277 -6.97 6.04 7.43
N LEU A 278 -7.96 5.60 6.66
CA LEU A 278 -7.84 5.48 5.20
C LEU A 278 -8.48 6.67 4.52
N PHE A 279 -7.77 7.27 3.57
CA PHE A 279 -8.26 8.35 2.71
C PHE A 279 -8.29 7.90 1.25
N GLU A 280 -9.38 8.22 0.55
CA GLU A 280 -9.38 8.28 -0.91
C GLU A 280 -8.90 9.68 -1.32
N VAL A 281 -7.87 9.74 -2.16
CA VAL A 281 -7.18 10.97 -2.56
C VAL A 281 -7.52 11.28 -4.01
N THR A 282 -8.07 12.47 -4.25
CA THR A 282 -8.36 12.96 -5.60
C THR A 282 -7.43 14.13 -5.92
N PRO A 283 -6.49 13.99 -6.87
CA PRO A 283 -5.66 15.09 -7.32
C PRO A 283 -6.50 16.16 -8.01
N VAL A 284 -6.22 17.44 -7.72
CA VAL A 284 -6.91 18.59 -8.32
C VAL A 284 -5.92 19.67 -8.70
N LEU A 285 -6.24 20.41 -9.76
CA LEU A 285 -5.51 21.63 -10.12
C LEU A 285 -5.72 22.70 -9.04
N GLU A 286 -4.67 23.44 -8.72
CA GLU A 286 -4.80 24.65 -7.91
C GLU A 286 -5.64 25.65 -8.71
N ALA A 287 -6.75 26.11 -8.12
CA ALA A 287 -7.56 27.15 -8.75
C ALA A 287 -6.73 28.46 -8.77
N GLU A 288 -6.61 29.07 -9.95
CA GLU A 288 -6.00 30.40 -10.12
C GLU A 288 -6.70 31.50 -9.31
#